data_AF-A0A968SZ74-F1
#
_entry.id   AF-A0A968SZ74-F1
#
_cell.length_a   1.000
_cell.length_b   1.000
_cell.length_c   1.000
_cell.angle_alpha   90.00
_cell.angle_beta   90.00
_cell.angle_gamma   90.00
#
_symmetry.space_group_name_H-M   'P 1'
#
loop_
_entity.id
_entity.type
_entity.pdbx_description
1 polymer ?
#
loop_
_entity_poly.entity_id
_entity_poly.type
_entity_poly.pdbx_seq_one_letter_code
_entity_poly.pdbx_strand_id
1 'polypeptide(L)'
;MRSILERDESIIEPHISRAEQSNSSIIYGSKFILKLFRKIDAGLNPDLELGRYLTEKAHFPHSPPVAGALEYVRGRDEPVTLAILQGYVPNGGDAWYYTLDVLQDFFEQVRASPELNPPPTGRGIGALLEWQGEPSELAQEYIGGYLASSALLGRRTAEMHLALAANSGDTAFTPEQFSTLYQRSLYQGMRSAAGEVLQTLRKNLGKLPEHLLPEATRLIEQEQALFEHFQRITRAKIDATRTRIHGDYHLASALHRPRFPDHRLRRRATARAHRAPPQALAAARCRRYAALLPVRRLHALL
;
A
#
# COMPACT_ATOMS: atom_id res chain seq x y z
N MET A 1 -12.72 22.61 3.88
CA MET A 1 -13.73 22.63 2.80
C MET A 1 -13.69 23.87 1.89
N ARG A 2 -13.66 25.12 2.39
CA ARG A 2 -13.72 26.33 1.52
C ARG A 2 -12.57 26.55 0.52
N SER A 3 -11.42 25.89 0.68
CA SER A 3 -10.24 26.09 -0.18
C SER A 3 -10.22 25.24 -1.47
N ILE A 4 -11.05 24.19 -1.59
CA ILE A 4 -11.05 23.32 -2.77
C ILE A 4 -12.02 23.84 -3.86
N LEU A 5 -12.95 24.72 -3.47
CA LEU A 5 -14.00 25.29 -4.32
C LEU A 5 -13.71 26.78 -4.56
N GLU A 6 -12.53 27.13 -5.08
CA GLU A 6 -12.41 28.41 -5.76
C GLU A 6 -13.44 28.40 -6.90
N ARG A 7 -14.35 29.39 -6.92
CA ARG A 7 -15.44 29.51 -7.91
C ARG A 7 -14.84 29.82 -9.27
N ASP A 8 -14.35 28.79 -9.92
CA ASP A 8 -13.98 28.79 -11.31
C ASP A 8 -15.04 27.97 -12.04
N GLU A 9 -15.96 28.68 -12.69
CA GLU A 9 -17.12 28.19 -13.43
C GLU A 9 -16.76 27.56 -14.79
N SER A 10 -15.47 27.31 -15.04
CA SER A 10 -15.03 26.59 -16.23
C SER A 10 -15.66 25.18 -16.29
N ILE A 11 -16.17 24.82 -17.47
CA ILE A 11 -16.74 23.50 -17.74
C ILE A 11 -15.64 22.46 -17.53
N ILE A 12 -15.84 21.59 -16.53
CA ILE A 12 -14.87 20.57 -16.20
C ILE A 12 -15.20 19.29 -16.98
N GLU A 13 -14.46 19.01 -18.05
CA GLU A 13 -14.72 17.82 -18.87
C GLU A 13 -14.40 16.51 -18.13
N PRO A 14 -15.36 15.57 -18.04
CA PRO A 14 -15.15 14.28 -17.42
C PRO A 14 -14.45 13.31 -18.37
N HIS A 15 -13.46 12.57 -17.86
CA HIS A 15 -12.87 11.44 -18.57
C HIS A 15 -12.71 10.22 -17.67
N ILE A 16 -12.98 9.04 -18.23
CA ILE A 16 -12.88 7.78 -17.49
C ILE A 16 -11.41 7.36 -17.43
N SER A 17 -10.91 7.16 -16.21
CA SER A 17 -9.61 6.53 -15.98
C SER A 17 -9.74 5.01 -16.10
N ARG A 18 -8.89 4.40 -16.95
CA ARG A 18 -8.83 2.94 -17.15
C ARG A 18 -7.84 2.23 -16.23
N ALA A 19 -7.18 2.96 -15.32
CA ALA A 19 -6.06 2.46 -14.54
C ALA A 19 -6.46 1.57 -13.34
N GLU A 20 -7.65 1.76 -12.77
CA GLU A 20 -8.07 1.08 -11.54
C GLU A 20 -9.01 -0.09 -11.85
N GLN A 21 -8.69 -1.31 -11.40
CA GLN A 21 -9.48 -2.51 -11.74
C GLN A 21 -10.61 -2.82 -10.75
N SER A 22 -10.48 -2.40 -9.49
CA SER A 22 -11.47 -2.67 -8.43
C SER A 22 -12.63 -1.66 -8.43
N ASN A 23 -12.39 -0.45 -8.92
CA ASN A 23 -13.34 0.67 -8.91
C ASN A 23 -13.42 1.31 -10.31
N SER A 24 -14.41 2.17 -10.52
CA SER A 24 -14.45 3.02 -11.72
C SER A 24 -14.12 4.45 -11.33
N SER A 25 -13.16 5.06 -12.01
CA SER A 25 -12.67 6.37 -11.64
C SER A 25 -12.91 7.36 -12.77
N ILE A 26 -13.56 8.48 -12.47
CA ILE A 26 -13.86 9.57 -13.41
C ILE A 26 -13.07 10.78 -12.96
N ILE A 27 -12.23 11.32 -13.83
CA ILE A 27 -11.46 12.53 -13.57
C ILE A 27 -12.20 13.70 -14.19
N TYR A 28 -12.39 14.75 -13.40
CA TYR A 28 -12.97 16.01 -13.82
C TYR A 28 -11.84 17.02 -13.99
N GLY A 29 -11.43 17.22 -15.25
CA GLY A 29 -10.35 18.12 -15.63
C GLY A 29 -9.06 17.81 -14.86
N SER A 30 -8.50 18.80 -14.17
CA SER A 30 -7.34 18.65 -13.28
C SER A 30 -7.67 18.93 -11.81
N LYS A 31 -8.97 18.98 -11.45
CA LYS A 31 -9.43 19.42 -10.13
C LYS A 31 -9.92 18.28 -9.25
N PHE A 32 -10.70 17.35 -9.80
CA PHE A 32 -11.31 16.28 -9.01
C PHE A 32 -11.18 14.91 -9.65
N ILE A 33 -11.25 13.88 -8.81
CA ILE A 33 -11.42 12.50 -9.20
C ILE A 33 -12.57 11.90 -8.39
N LEU A 34 -13.54 11.30 -9.08
CA LEU A 34 -14.64 10.55 -8.50
C LEU A 34 -14.34 9.06 -8.60
N LYS A 35 -14.25 8.40 -7.46
CA LYS A 35 -14.06 6.96 -7.33
C LYS A 35 -15.41 6.30 -7.03
N LEU A 36 -15.89 5.47 -7.95
CA LEU A 36 -17.14 4.70 -7.83
C LEU A 36 -16.82 3.26 -7.41
N PHE A 37 -17.39 2.83 -6.30
CA PHE A 37 -17.17 1.48 -5.78
C PHE A 37 -18.03 0.46 -6.51
N ARG A 38 -17.41 -0.59 -7.07
CA ARG A 38 -18.14 -1.69 -7.73
C ARG A 38 -18.61 -2.76 -6.75
N LYS A 39 -17.82 -3.03 -5.71
CA LYS A 39 -18.17 -3.92 -4.62
C LYS A 39 -18.50 -3.06 -3.40
N ILE A 40 -19.78 -3.00 -3.08
CA ILE A 40 -20.32 -2.23 -1.96
C ILE A 40 -20.72 -3.19 -0.85
N ASP A 41 -20.35 -2.84 0.38
CA ASP A 41 -20.72 -3.55 1.60
C ASP A 41 -21.41 -2.51 2.51
N ALA A 42 -22.39 -2.94 3.32
CA ALA A 42 -22.99 -2.06 4.32
C ALA A 42 -21.99 -1.70 5.43
N GLY A 43 -22.16 -0.49 5.97
CA GLY A 43 -21.31 0.03 7.04
C GLY A 43 -20.33 1.09 6.57
N LEU A 44 -19.55 1.57 7.53
CA LEU A 44 -18.58 2.65 7.30
C LEU A 44 -17.49 2.20 6.33
N ASN A 45 -17.36 2.92 5.22
CA ASN A 45 -16.31 2.65 4.22
C ASN A 45 -14.95 3.16 4.73
N PRO A 46 -13.91 2.30 4.85
CA PRO A 46 -12.61 2.70 5.39
C PRO A 46 -11.89 3.77 4.56
N ASP A 47 -12.01 3.75 3.23
CA ASP A 47 -11.40 4.79 2.36
C ASP A 47 -12.03 6.15 2.66
N LEU A 48 -13.36 6.19 2.87
CA LEU A 48 -14.08 7.42 3.19
C LEU A 48 -13.78 7.91 4.62
N GLU A 49 -13.83 7.03 5.61
CA GLU A 49 -13.53 7.34 7.01
C GLU A 49 -12.11 7.91 7.15
N LEU A 50 -11.12 7.19 6.61
CA LEU A 50 -9.72 7.59 6.68
C LEU A 50 -9.48 8.89 5.91
N GLY A 51 -10.06 9.01 4.71
CA GLY A 51 -9.93 10.20 3.87
C GLY A 51 -10.54 11.45 4.52
N ARG A 52 -11.74 11.34 5.10
CA ARG A 52 -12.37 12.45 5.84
C ARG A 52 -11.54 12.84 7.05
N TYR A 53 -11.08 11.87 7.85
CA TYR A 53 -10.24 12.16 9.01
C TYR A 53 -8.96 12.90 8.65
N LEU A 54 -8.20 12.38 7.66
CA LEU A 54 -6.96 13.01 7.20
C LEU A 54 -7.20 14.42 6.63
N THR A 55 -8.33 14.65 5.97
CA THR A 55 -8.66 15.95 5.36
C THR A 55 -9.13 16.97 6.40
N GLU A 56 -10.08 16.58 7.25
CA GLU A 56 -10.87 17.49 8.07
C GLU A 56 -10.37 17.61 9.51
N LYS A 57 -9.73 16.57 10.06
CA LYS A 57 -9.27 16.52 11.45
C LYS A 57 -7.77 16.66 11.55
N ALA A 58 -7.04 15.80 10.84
CA ALA A 58 -5.58 15.78 10.91
C ALA A 58 -4.92 16.79 9.96
N HIS A 59 -5.68 17.33 9.00
CA HIS A 59 -5.21 18.28 7.97
C HIS A 59 -3.91 17.82 7.28
N PHE A 60 -3.82 16.53 6.98
CA PHE A 60 -2.63 15.92 6.42
C PHE A 60 -2.46 16.31 4.93
N PRO A 61 -1.39 17.04 4.56
CA PRO A 61 -1.28 17.65 3.24
C PRO A 61 -0.84 16.68 2.14
N HIS A 62 -0.47 15.44 2.48
CA HIS A 62 0.06 14.45 1.53
C HIS A 62 -0.92 13.33 1.19
N SER A 63 -2.21 13.54 1.46
CA SER A 63 -3.31 12.71 0.96
C SER A 63 -4.23 13.53 0.04
N PRO A 64 -4.83 12.92 -1.01
CA PRO A 64 -5.87 13.57 -1.79
C PRO A 64 -7.03 14.00 -0.87
N PRO A 65 -7.37 15.30 -0.81
CA PRO A 65 -8.38 15.77 0.13
C PRO A 65 -9.76 15.28 -0.32
N VAL A 66 -10.57 14.79 0.63
CA VAL A 66 -11.97 14.41 0.35
C VAL A 66 -12.80 15.67 0.15
N ALA A 67 -13.47 15.76 -1.00
CA ALA A 67 -14.37 16.86 -1.35
C ALA A 67 -15.85 16.50 -1.09
N GLY A 68 -16.19 15.21 -1.14
CA GLY A 68 -17.54 14.72 -0.88
C GLY A 68 -17.66 13.22 -1.06
N ALA A 69 -18.84 12.67 -0.76
CA ALA A 69 -19.17 11.27 -0.97
C ALA A 69 -20.65 11.11 -1.32
N LEU A 70 -20.97 10.02 -2.01
CA LEU A 70 -22.34 9.57 -2.26
C LEU A 70 -22.60 8.35 -1.38
N GLU A 71 -23.61 8.43 -0.53
CA GLU A 71 -23.99 7.37 0.41
C GLU A 71 -25.46 7.00 0.19
N TYR A 72 -25.75 5.71 0.14
CA TYR A 72 -27.11 5.17 0.07
C TYR A 72 -27.53 4.71 1.46
N VAL A 73 -28.67 5.20 1.93
CA VAL A 73 -29.24 4.87 3.25
C VAL A 73 -30.65 4.37 3.03
N ARG A 74 -30.96 3.16 3.54
CA ARG A 74 -32.30 2.59 3.49
C ARG A 74 -32.90 2.58 4.90
N GLY A 75 -33.82 3.49 5.18
CA GLY A 75 -34.49 3.56 6.48
C GLY A 75 -33.51 3.77 7.63
N ARG A 76 -33.36 2.77 8.51
CA ARG A 76 -32.44 2.79 9.67
C ARG A 76 -31.20 1.90 9.47
N ASP A 77 -30.99 1.37 8.26
CA ASP A 77 -29.83 0.53 7.95
C ASP A 77 -28.54 1.35 7.97
N GLU A 78 -27.40 0.66 8.12
CA GLU A 78 -26.08 1.29 8.00
C GLU A 78 -25.90 1.92 6.60
N PRO A 79 -25.23 3.08 6.50
CA PRO A 79 -24.98 3.72 5.23
C PRO A 79 -24.11 2.83 4.34
N VAL A 80 -24.34 2.91 3.04
CA VAL A 80 -23.54 2.25 2.00
C VAL A 80 -22.86 3.33 1.18
N THR A 81 -21.54 3.46 1.26
CA THR A 81 -20.80 4.41 0.42
C THR A 81 -20.73 3.90 -1.02
N LEU A 82 -21.30 4.66 -1.96
CA LEU A 82 -21.31 4.36 -3.39
C LEU A 82 -20.14 5.02 -4.13
N ALA A 83 -19.77 6.23 -3.74
CA ALA A 83 -18.68 6.97 -4.38
C ALA A 83 -18.00 7.96 -3.43
N ILE A 84 -16.74 8.31 -3.75
CA ILE A 84 -15.98 9.37 -3.08
C ILE A 84 -15.44 10.33 -4.13
N LEU A 85 -15.63 11.62 -3.91
CA LEU A 85 -15.02 12.70 -4.67
C LEU A 85 -13.80 13.21 -3.91
N GLN A 86 -12.64 13.22 -4.57
CA GLN A 86 -11.38 13.68 -4.00
C GLN A 86 -10.74 14.74 -4.89
N GLY A 87 -9.88 15.59 -4.30
CA GLY A 87 -9.01 16.48 -5.05
C GLY A 87 -8.08 15.68 -5.96
N TYR A 88 -8.00 16.05 -7.22
CA TYR A 88 -7.09 15.43 -8.17
C TYR A 88 -5.65 15.85 -7.88
N VAL A 89 -4.74 14.89 -7.83
CA VAL A 89 -3.31 15.13 -7.63
C VAL A 89 -2.57 14.83 -8.94
N PRO A 90 -2.11 15.84 -9.69
CA PRO A 90 -1.30 15.62 -10.88
C PRO A 90 -0.03 14.84 -10.54
N ASN A 91 0.13 13.67 -11.15
CA ASN A 91 1.22 12.73 -10.86
C ASN A 91 1.76 12.08 -12.15
N GLY A 92 2.95 11.50 -12.06
CA GLY A 92 3.60 10.79 -13.16
C GLY A 92 3.31 9.29 -13.20
N GLY A 93 2.43 8.79 -12.33
CA GLY A 93 2.23 7.38 -12.05
C GLY A 93 2.36 7.07 -10.56
N ASP A 94 2.26 5.78 -10.22
CA ASP A 94 2.51 5.30 -8.87
C ASP A 94 4.01 5.06 -8.60
N ALA A 95 4.37 4.89 -7.34
CA ALA A 95 5.75 4.64 -6.95
C ALA A 95 6.25 3.26 -7.40
N TRP A 96 5.35 2.30 -7.71
CA TRP A 96 5.75 0.98 -8.18
C TRP A 96 6.38 1.04 -9.56
N TYR A 97 5.71 1.69 -10.53
CA TYR A 97 6.28 1.86 -11.87
C TYR A 97 7.52 2.74 -11.85
N TYR A 98 7.55 3.79 -11.01
CA TYR A 98 8.76 4.58 -10.80
C TYR A 98 9.94 3.73 -10.31
N THR A 99 9.72 2.86 -9.30
CA THR A 99 10.74 1.93 -8.81
C THR A 99 11.20 0.97 -9.91
N LEU A 100 10.28 0.42 -10.71
CA LEU A 100 10.65 -0.49 -11.79
C LEU A 100 11.48 0.19 -12.88
N ASP A 101 11.16 1.45 -13.22
CA ASP A 101 11.94 2.22 -14.20
C ASP A 101 13.37 2.47 -13.68
N VAL A 102 13.53 2.84 -12.40
CA VAL A 102 14.85 3.01 -11.78
C VAL A 102 15.63 1.69 -11.75
N LEU A 103 14.99 0.58 -11.36
CA LEU A 103 15.65 -0.73 -11.31
C LEU A 103 16.12 -1.17 -12.70
N GLN A 104 15.31 -0.93 -13.73
CA GLN A 104 15.70 -1.23 -15.11
C GLN A 104 16.94 -0.42 -15.52
N ASP A 105 16.93 0.89 -15.31
CA ASP A 105 18.05 1.76 -15.65
C ASP A 105 19.31 1.38 -14.85
N PHE A 106 19.16 1.02 -13.57
CA PHE A 106 20.25 0.50 -12.73
C PHE A 106 20.90 -0.75 -13.34
N PHE A 107 20.10 -1.76 -13.70
CA PHE A 107 20.64 -2.99 -14.29
C PHE A 107 21.28 -2.75 -15.66
N GLU A 108 20.76 -1.83 -16.46
CA GLU A 108 21.37 -1.42 -17.73
C GLU A 108 22.76 -0.78 -17.51
N GLN A 109 22.90 0.10 -16.52
CA GLN A 109 24.18 0.75 -16.20
C GLN A 109 25.21 -0.22 -15.61
N VAL A 110 24.80 -1.10 -14.70
CA VAL A 110 25.68 -2.12 -14.12
C VAL A 110 26.19 -3.07 -15.20
N ARG A 111 25.33 -3.50 -16.13
CA ARG A 111 25.73 -4.35 -17.26
C ARG A 111 26.71 -3.66 -18.21
N ALA A 112 26.65 -2.34 -18.32
CA ALA A 112 27.58 -1.55 -19.12
C ALA A 112 28.93 -1.28 -18.44
N SER A 113 29.05 -1.59 -17.14
CA SER A 113 30.23 -1.30 -16.31
C SER A 113 30.84 -2.60 -15.75
N PRO A 114 31.58 -3.37 -16.58
CA PRO A 114 32.09 -4.69 -16.20
C PRO A 114 33.16 -4.67 -15.09
N GLU A 115 33.71 -3.51 -14.74
CA GLU A 115 34.72 -3.35 -13.68
C GLU A 115 34.11 -3.12 -12.28
N LEU A 116 32.78 -3.12 -12.15
CA LEU A 116 32.12 -2.98 -10.85
C LEU A 116 32.45 -4.18 -9.95
N ASN A 117 33.07 -3.91 -8.80
CA ASN A 117 33.17 -4.86 -7.71
C ASN A 117 31.94 -4.71 -6.79
N PRO A 118 30.92 -5.59 -6.88
CA PRO A 118 29.74 -5.47 -6.04
C PRO A 118 30.11 -5.69 -4.57
N PRO A 119 29.50 -4.94 -3.64
CA PRO A 119 29.67 -5.22 -2.23
C PRO A 119 29.15 -6.63 -1.90
N PRO A 120 29.73 -7.32 -0.90
CA PRO A 120 29.33 -8.67 -0.55
C PRO A 120 27.83 -8.75 -0.22
N THR A 121 27.11 -9.60 -0.93
CA THR A 121 25.70 -9.93 -0.65
C THR A 121 25.63 -10.87 0.54
N GLY A 122 24.80 -10.56 1.55
CA GLY A 122 24.65 -11.46 2.70
C GLY A 122 23.84 -10.95 3.89
N ARG A 123 23.30 -9.74 3.81
CA ARG A 123 22.46 -9.20 4.89
C ARG A 123 21.02 -9.63 4.64
N GLY A 124 20.53 -10.57 5.45
CA GLY A 124 19.09 -10.87 5.50
C GLY A 124 18.29 -9.63 5.91
N ILE A 125 16.96 -9.67 5.74
CA ILE A 125 16.06 -8.53 6.04
C ILE A 125 16.28 -7.97 7.45
N GLY A 126 16.62 -8.81 8.44
CA GLY A 126 16.93 -8.35 9.80
C GLY A 126 18.10 -7.35 9.85
N ALA A 127 19.14 -7.58 9.05
CA ALA A 127 20.29 -6.69 8.99
C ALA A 127 20.01 -5.38 8.23
N LEU A 128 18.91 -5.31 7.44
CA LEU A 128 18.39 -4.04 6.90
C LEU A 128 17.66 -3.23 7.97
N LEU A 129 16.94 -3.89 8.89
CA LEU A 129 16.21 -3.22 9.98
C LEU A 129 17.17 -2.61 11.01
N GLU A 130 18.34 -3.21 11.19
CA GLU A 130 19.40 -2.74 12.10
C GLU A 130 20.41 -1.81 11.42
N TRP A 131 20.24 -1.54 10.12
CA TRP A 131 21.18 -0.72 9.36
C TRP A 131 21.04 0.75 9.74
N GLN A 132 22.15 1.34 10.20
CA GLN A 132 22.28 2.75 10.56
C GLN A 132 23.37 3.47 9.74
N GLY A 133 23.91 2.81 8.72
CA GLY A 133 24.97 3.37 7.90
C GLY A 133 24.44 4.37 6.87
N GLU A 134 25.36 5.07 6.20
CA GLU A 134 25.04 5.81 4.98
C GLU A 134 25.14 4.88 3.75
N PRO A 135 24.35 5.15 2.69
CA PRO A 135 24.53 4.45 1.41
C PRO A 135 25.96 4.61 0.90
N SER A 136 26.53 3.57 0.30
CA SER A 136 27.87 3.64 -0.30
C SER A 136 27.92 4.64 -1.46
N GLU A 137 29.12 5.09 -1.83
CA GLU A 137 29.33 5.98 -2.97
C GLU A 137 28.74 5.40 -4.28
N LEU A 138 28.93 4.09 -4.51
CA LEU A 138 28.30 3.39 -5.64
C LEU A 138 26.76 3.42 -5.57
N ALA A 139 26.16 3.28 -4.37
CA ALA A 139 24.72 3.40 -4.25
C ALA A 139 24.26 4.84 -4.55
N GLN A 140 25.01 5.85 -4.13
CA GLN A 140 24.69 7.24 -4.44
C GLN A 140 24.83 7.56 -5.93
N GLU A 141 25.87 7.06 -6.58
CA GLU A 141 26.13 7.24 -8.01
C GLU A 141 25.01 6.64 -8.86
N TYR A 142 24.62 5.39 -8.59
CA TYR A 142 23.69 4.67 -9.45
C TYR A 142 22.22 4.87 -9.08
N ILE A 143 21.89 5.03 -7.79
CA ILE A 143 20.50 5.09 -7.30
C ILE A 143 20.23 6.26 -6.36
N GLY A 144 21.11 7.27 -6.28
CA GLY A 144 20.95 8.42 -5.36
C GLY A 144 19.60 9.14 -5.44
N GLY A 145 19.09 9.36 -6.65
CA GLY A 145 17.75 9.96 -6.85
C GLY A 145 16.61 9.12 -6.28
N TYR A 146 16.74 7.80 -6.34
CA TYR A 146 15.77 6.86 -5.77
C TYR A 146 15.90 6.74 -4.25
N LEU A 147 17.12 6.82 -3.71
CA LEU A 147 17.36 6.88 -2.26
C LEU A 147 16.68 8.11 -1.65
N ALA A 148 16.81 9.28 -2.28
CA ALA A 148 16.10 10.49 -1.86
C ALA A 148 14.57 10.33 -1.90
N SER A 149 14.04 9.70 -2.96
CA SER A 149 12.60 9.43 -3.08
C SER A 149 12.10 8.43 -2.03
N SER A 150 12.90 7.40 -1.74
CA SER A 150 12.60 6.40 -0.70
C SER A 150 12.62 7.01 0.69
N ALA A 151 13.59 7.88 0.99
CA ALA A 151 13.65 8.63 2.24
C ALA A 151 12.44 9.56 2.40
N LEU A 152 12.01 10.24 1.32
CA LEU A 152 10.81 11.05 1.34
C LEU A 152 9.55 10.20 1.58
N LEU A 153 9.42 9.05 0.89
CA LEU A 153 8.30 8.13 1.09
C LEU A 153 8.24 7.66 2.56
N GLY A 154 9.38 7.26 3.13
CA GLY A 154 9.48 6.88 4.54
C GLY A 154 9.01 7.99 5.48
N ARG A 155 9.47 9.23 5.25
CA ARG A 155 9.04 10.41 6.02
C ARG A 155 7.53 10.65 5.90
N ARG A 156 6.97 10.66 4.70
CA ARG A 156 5.52 10.87 4.49
C ARG A 156 4.68 9.77 5.11
N THR A 157 5.18 8.54 5.09
CA THR A 157 4.54 7.40 5.76
C THR A 157 4.50 7.60 7.27
N ALA A 158 5.62 8.02 7.86
CA ALA A 158 5.69 8.31 9.29
C ALA A 158 4.78 9.49 9.69
N GLU A 159 4.80 10.58 8.92
CA GLU A 159 3.92 11.73 9.14
C GLU A 159 2.44 11.35 9.05
N MET A 160 2.05 10.51 8.09
CA MET A 160 0.68 9.98 7.99
C MET A 160 0.31 9.19 9.25
N HIS A 161 1.18 8.31 9.73
CA HIS A 161 0.90 7.54 10.94
C HIS A 161 0.83 8.41 12.20
N LEU A 162 1.66 9.45 12.31
CA LEU A 162 1.57 10.44 13.38
C LEU A 162 0.26 11.22 13.31
N ALA A 163 -0.18 11.61 12.11
CA ALA A 163 -1.45 12.27 11.88
C ALA A 163 -2.64 11.37 12.27
N LEU A 164 -2.61 10.08 11.95
CA LEU A 164 -3.63 9.10 12.33
C LEU A 164 -3.63 8.73 13.80
N ALA A 165 -2.50 8.95 14.49
CA ALA A 165 -2.36 8.76 15.93
C ALA A 165 -2.67 10.03 16.72
N ALA A 166 -2.95 11.15 16.04
CA ALA A 166 -3.23 12.41 16.70
C ALA A 166 -4.53 12.27 17.49
N ASN A 167 -4.49 12.60 18.79
CA ASN A 167 -5.68 12.57 19.64
C ASN A 167 -6.55 13.80 19.34
N SER A 168 -7.22 13.78 18.19
CA SER A 168 -8.03 14.87 17.64
C SER A 168 -9.47 14.90 18.16
N GLY A 169 -9.76 14.18 19.26
CA GLY A 169 -11.09 14.07 19.86
C GLY A 169 -12.03 13.07 19.17
N ASP A 170 -11.58 12.37 18.13
CA ASP A 170 -12.34 11.27 17.50
C ASP A 170 -11.93 9.94 18.13
N THR A 171 -12.87 9.31 18.84
CA THR A 171 -12.64 8.06 19.56
C THR A 171 -12.23 6.89 18.64
N ALA A 172 -12.61 6.93 17.36
CA ALA A 172 -12.24 5.88 16.40
C ALA A 172 -10.76 5.92 15.99
N PHE A 173 -10.07 7.03 16.27
CA PHE A 173 -8.67 7.28 15.96
C PHE A 173 -7.78 7.38 17.20
N THR A 174 -8.36 7.32 18.40
CA THR A 174 -7.62 7.36 19.66
C THR A 174 -6.63 6.19 19.74
N PRO A 175 -5.34 6.45 19.98
CA PRO A 175 -4.37 5.39 20.18
C PRO A 175 -4.71 4.49 21.37
N GLU A 176 -4.56 3.18 21.21
CA GLU A 176 -4.88 2.19 22.23
C GLU A 176 -3.65 1.37 22.62
N GLN A 177 -3.56 0.94 23.87
CA GLN A 177 -2.47 0.06 24.30
C GLN A 177 -2.59 -1.34 23.69
N PHE A 178 -1.45 -1.93 23.33
CA PHE A 178 -1.39 -3.29 22.79
C PHE A 178 -1.61 -4.32 23.92
N SER A 179 -2.88 -4.65 24.19
CA SER A 179 -3.24 -5.55 25.29
C SER A 179 -2.87 -7.02 25.01
N THR A 180 -2.60 -7.80 26.06
CA THR A 180 -2.34 -9.25 25.98
C THR A 180 -3.51 -10.01 25.33
N LEU A 181 -4.74 -9.62 25.62
CA LEU A 181 -5.96 -10.14 25.00
C LEU A 181 -5.96 -9.91 23.48
N TYR A 182 -5.59 -8.70 23.06
CA TYR A 182 -5.48 -8.38 21.64
C TYR A 182 -4.35 -9.16 20.96
N GLN A 183 -3.18 -9.34 21.59
CA GLN A 183 -2.11 -10.18 21.01
C GLN A 183 -2.60 -11.61 20.78
N ARG A 184 -3.34 -12.17 21.75
CA ARG A 184 -3.91 -13.51 21.62
C ARG A 184 -4.95 -13.57 20.51
N SER A 185 -5.81 -12.56 20.39
CA SER A 185 -6.77 -12.44 19.28
C SER A 185 -6.06 -12.38 17.93
N LEU A 186 -4.98 -11.59 17.81
CA LEU A 186 -4.17 -11.50 16.60
C LEU A 186 -3.52 -12.84 16.23
N TYR A 187 -2.94 -13.55 17.21
CA TYR A 187 -2.41 -14.89 17.00
C TYR A 187 -3.47 -15.86 16.47
N GLN A 188 -4.66 -15.89 17.09
CA GLN A 188 -5.75 -16.75 16.63
C GLN A 188 -6.20 -16.37 15.21
N GLY A 189 -6.32 -15.08 14.90
CA GLY A 189 -6.64 -14.60 13.57
C GLY A 189 -5.62 -15.03 12.51
N MET A 190 -4.32 -14.88 12.80
CA MET A 190 -3.25 -15.33 11.90
C MET A 190 -3.28 -16.84 11.68
N ARG A 191 -3.49 -17.62 12.75
CA ARG A 191 -3.57 -19.09 12.70
C ARG A 191 -4.78 -19.54 11.89
N SER A 192 -5.96 -18.98 12.13
CA SER A 192 -7.18 -19.31 11.39
C SER A 192 -7.04 -18.99 9.90
N ALA A 193 -6.58 -17.77 9.56
CA ALA A 193 -6.40 -17.36 8.18
C ALA A 193 -5.40 -18.25 7.42
N ALA A 194 -4.26 -18.56 8.04
CA ALA A 194 -3.28 -19.48 7.44
C ALA A 194 -3.82 -20.90 7.32
N GLY A 195 -4.53 -21.41 8.32
CA GLY A 195 -5.18 -22.72 8.28
C GLY A 195 -6.19 -22.84 7.15
N GLU A 196 -7.03 -21.82 6.94
CA GLU A 196 -8.00 -21.76 5.83
C GLU A 196 -7.31 -21.76 4.46
N VAL A 197 -6.22 -20.99 4.31
CA VAL A 197 -5.43 -20.94 3.07
C VAL A 197 -4.76 -22.28 2.79
N LEU A 198 -4.11 -22.89 3.78
CA LEU A 198 -3.45 -24.19 3.65
C LEU A 198 -4.47 -25.31 3.38
N GLN A 199 -5.63 -25.28 4.01
CA GLN A 199 -6.72 -26.20 3.71
C GLN A 199 -7.24 -26.03 2.29
N THR A 200 -7.39 -24.80 1.82
CA THR A 200 -7.77 -24.50 0.43
C THR A 200 -6.72 -25.01 -0.55
N LEU A 201 -5.43 -24.83 -0.24
CA LEU A 201 -4.33 -25.36 -1.05
C LEU A 201 -4.38 -26.89 -1.13
N ARG A 202 -4.52 -27.58 0.02
CA ARG A 202 -4.67 -29.05 0.08
C ARG A 202 -5.81 -29.55 -0.80
N LYS A 203 -6.99 -28.91 -0.72
CA LYS A 203 -8.18 -29.27 -1.51
C LYS A 203 -7.98 -29.08 -3.01
N ASN A 204 -7.07 -28.22 -3.43
CA ASN A 204 -6.83 -27.89 -4.83
C ASN A 204 -5.47 -28.39 -5.36
N LEU A 205 -4.70 -29.17 -4.59
CA LEU A 205 -3.40 -29.70 -5.02
C LEU A 205 -3.48 -30.43 -6.37
N GLY A 206 -4.46 -31.32 -6.54
CA GLY A 206 -4.65 -32.07 -7.79
C GLY A 206 -5.07 -31.23 -9.00
N LYS A 207 -5.36 -29.94 -8.82
CA LYS A 207 -5.68 -28.99 -9.91
C LYS A 207 -4.51 -28.08 -10.27
N LEU A 208 -3.42 -28.13 -9.50
CA LEU A 208 -2.26 -27.29 -9.77
C LEU A 208 -1.45 -27.84 -10.94
N PRO A 209 -0.86 -26.96 -11.77
CA PRO A 209 0.18 -27.36 -12.72
C PRO A 209 1.31 -28.13 -12.04
N GLU A 210 1.85 -29.16 -12.71
CA GLU A 210 2.87 -30.05 -12.14
C GLU A 210 4.11 -29.31 -11.60
N HIS A 211 4.52 -28.23 -12.27
CA HIS A 211 5.68 -27.43 -11.86
C HIS A 211 5.50 -26.71 -10.51
N LEU A 212 4.26 -26.51 -10.04
CA LEU A 212 3.97 -25.86 -8.75
C LEU A 212 3.76 -26.86 -7.61
N LEU A 213 3.60 -28.16 -7.90
CA LEU A 213 3.36 -29.18 -6.88
C LEU A 213 4.47 -29.27 -5.82
N PRO A 214 5.78 -29.20 -6.17
CA PRO A 214 6.84 -29.28 -5.18
C PRO A 214 6.79 -28.11 -4.16
N GLU A 215 6.49 -26.91 -4.63
CA GLU A 215 6.41 -25.70 -3.79
C GLU A 215 5.16 -25.71 -2.92
N ALA A 216 4.02 -26.12 -3.48
CA ALA A 216 2.77 -26.24 -2.75
C ALA A 216 2.86 -27.29 -1.62
N THR A 217 3.46 -28.44 -1.90
CA THR A 217 3.69 -29.48 -0.89
C THR A 217 4.64 -29.00 0.20
N ARG A 218 5.76 -28.35 -0.17
CA ARG A 218 6.70 -27.77 0.81
C ARG A 218 6.01 -26.76 1.74
N LEU A 219 5.14 -25.91 1.20
CA LEU A 219 4.39 -24.94 2.02
C LEU A 219 3.43 -25.63 3.01
N ILE A 220 2.78 -26.72 2.58
CA ILE A 220 1.90 -27.52 3.44
C ILE A 220 2.68 -28.21 4.56
N GLU A 221 3.86 -28.77 4.26
CA GLU A 221 4.72 -29.42 5.25
C GLU A 221 5.26 -28.43 6.30
N GLN A 222 5.40 -27.15 5.94
CA GLN A 222 5.82 -26.08 6.84
C GLN A 222 4.71 -25.52 7.74
N GLU A 223 3.48 -26.06 7.70
CA GLU A 223 2.34 -25.58 8.51
C GLU A 223 2.67 -25.46 10.00
N GLN A 224 3.27 -26.50 10.57
CA GLN A 224 3.61 -26.52 11.99
C GLN A 224 4.66 -25.46 12.34
N ALA A 225 5.72 -25.36 11.52
CA ALA A 225 6.76 -24.35 11.68
C ALA A 225 6.20 -22.91 11.54
N LEU A 226 5.23 -22.71 10.64
CA LEU A 226 4.53 -21.44 10.46
C LEU A 226 3.71 -21.06 11.71
N PHE A 227 2.97 -22.00 12.29
CA PHE A 227 2.20 -21.75 13.50
C PHE A 227 3.09 -21.51 14.72
N GLU A 228 4.19 -22.23 14.85
CA GLU A 228 5.21 -21.96 15.89
C GLU A 228 5.83 -20.57 15.73
N HIS A 229 6.04 -20.13 14.49
CA HIS A 229 6.50 -18.78 14.20
C HIS A 229 5.46 -17.74 14.64
N PHE A 230 4.18 -17.92 14.31
CA PHE A 230 3.12 -17.02 14.77
C PHE A 230 2.99 -16.97 16.29
N GLN A 231 3.17 -18.10 16.98
CA GLN A 231 3.10 -18.18 18.44
C GLN A 231 4.17 -17.31 19.12
N ARG A 232 5.26 -16.93 18.43
CA ARG A 232 6.27 -16.01 18.99
C ARG A 232 5.66 -14.68 19.44
N ILE A 233 4.57 -14.21 18.81
CA ILE A 233 3.88 -12.98 19.18
C ILE A 233 3.27 -13.01 20.60
N THR A 234 3.01 -14.21 21.14
CA THR A 234 2.43 -14.38 22.48
C THR A 234 3.47 -14.72 23.53
N ARG A 235 4.76 -14.87 23.18
CA ARG A 235 5.82 -15.27 24.12
C ARG A 235 6.25 -14.11 25.04
N ALA A 236 6.16 -12.88 24.55
CA ALA A 236 6.46 -11.69 25.31
C ALA A 236 5.34 -10.66 25.14
N LYS A 237 5.09 -9.88 26.19
CA LYS A 237 4.20 -8.72 26.10
C LYS A 237 4.81 -7.74 25.10
N ILE A 238 4.03 -7.34 24.10
CA ILE A 238 4.41 -6.27 23.18
C ILE A 238 4.03 -4.96 23.85
N ASP A 239 5.05 -4.16 24.16
CA ASP A 239 4.88 -2.81 24.68
C ASP A 239 4.82 -1.82 23.52
N ALA A 240 3.63 -1.64 22.96
CA ALA A 240 3.39 -0.78 21.82
C ALA A 240 2.00 -0.15 21.89
N THR A 241 1.82 0.90 21.09
CA THR A 241 0.53 1.55 20.91
C THR A 241 -0.05 1.19 19.54
N ARG A 242 -1.33 0.87 19.51
CA ARG A 242 -2.11 0.64 18.29
C ARG A 242 -2.75 1.94 17.85
N THR A 243 -2.68 2.21 16.57
CA THR A 243 -3.27 3.38 15.93
C THR A 243 -4.00 2.95 14.68
N ARG A 244 -4.83 3.82 14.11
CA ARG A 244 -5.38 3.59 12.77
C ARG A 244 -4.25 3.62 11.74
N ILE A 245 -4.35 2.76 10.74
CA ILE A 245 -3.38 2.64 9.64
C ILE A 245 -4.10 2.60 8.30
N HIS A 246 -3.34 2.75 7.21
CA HIS A 246 -3.87 2.59 5.85
C HIS A 246 -4.39 1.15 5.56
N GLY A 247 -3.80 0.12 6.17
CA GLY A 247 -4.30 -1.27 6.06
C GLY A 247 -3.93 -2.04 4.79
N ASP A 248 -3.51 -1.36 3.72
CA ASP A 248 -3.06 -1.96 2.44
C ASP A 248 -2.04 -1.04 1.76
N TYR A 249 -0.98 -0.67 2.50
CA TYR A 249 0.02 0.29 2.03
C TYR A 249 1.11 -0.44 1.25
N HIS A 250 1.35 -0.01 0.01
CA HIS A 250 2.39 -0.58 -0.86
C HIS A 250 2.83 0.47 -1.89
N LEU A 251 3.86 0.20 -2.71
CA LEU A 251 4.37 1.20 -3.66
C LEU A 251 3.30 1.68 -4.66
N ALA A 252 2.43 0.79 -5.12
CA ALA A 252 1.31 1.19 -5.98
C ALA A 252 0.21 2.02 -5.28
N SER A 253 0.22 2.15 -3.95
CA SER A 253 -0.70 3.03 -3.20
C SER A 253 -0.12 4.43 -2.99
N ALA A 254 1.13 4.67 -3.40
CA ALA A 254 1.79 5.98 -3.32
C ALA A 254 1.93 6.59 -4.73
N LEU A 255 1.62 7.88 -4.87
CA LEU A 255 1.76 8.59 -6.13
C LEU A 255 3.15 9.23 -6.25
N HIS A 256 3.80 9.04 -7.39
CA HIS A 256 5.06 9.70 -7.71
C HIS A 256 4.79 11.03 -8.42
N ARG A 257 5.32 12.13 -7.86
CA ARG A 257 5.32 13.44 -8.50
C ARG A 257 6.75 13.80 -8.90
N PRO A 258 7.07 13.82 -10.21
CA PRO A 258 8.40 14.22 -10.65
C PRO A 258 8.60 15.71 -10.34
N ARG A 259 9.78 16.05 -9.79
CA ARG A 259 10.11 17.41 -9.34
C ARG A 259 10.38 18.37 -10.53
N PHE A 260 10.65 17.81 -11.70
CA PHE A 260 10.79 18.48 -12.99
C PHE A 260 10.12 17.62 -14.08
N PRO A 261 9.62 18.20 -15.19
CA PRO A 261 9.13 17.41 -16.31
C PRO A 261 10.31 16.71 -17.00
N ASP A 262 10.69 15.53 -16.51
CA ASP A 262 11.64 14.69 -17.22
C ASP A 262 10.95 14.10 -18.45
N HIS A 263 11.32 14.61 -19.62
CA HIS A 263 10.78 14.18 -20.91
C HIS A 263 11.10 12.71 -21.22
N ARG A 264 12.09 12.10 -20.55
CA ARG A 264 12.46 10.68 -20.75
C ARG A 264 11.45 9.72 -20.12
N LEU A 265 10.92 10.03 -18.94
CA LEU A 265 9.92 9.21 -18.25
C LEU A 265 8.53 9.29 -18.91
N ARG A 266 8.17 10.45 -19.48
CA ARG A 266 6.86 10.65 -20.14
C ARG A 266 6.61 9.70 -21.33
N ARG A 267 7.64 9.35 -22.10
CA ARG A 267 7.51 8.45 -23.28
C ARG A 267 7.36 6.97 -22.88
N ARG A 268 7.89 6.54 -21.73
CA ARG A 268 7.82 5.15 -21.26
C ARG A 268 6.54 4.86 -20.44
N ALA A 269 6.08 5.82 -19.63
CA ALA A 269 4.85 5.69 -18.84
C ALA A 269 3.59 5.56 -19.71
N THR A 270 3.51 6.31 -20.82
CA THR A 270 2.39 6.25 -21.78
C THR A 270 2.31 4.91 -22.52
N ALA A 271 3.46 4.29 -22.84
CA ALA A 271 3.50 2.97 -23.47
C ALA A 271 3.09 1.82 -22.52
N ARG A 272 3.32 1.97 -21.21
CA ARG A 272 3.03 0.94 -20.20
C ARG A 272 1.63 1.04 -19.57
N ALA A 273 1.00 2.23 -19.60
CA ALA A 273 -0.41 2.41 -19.21
C ALA A 273 -1.40 1.53 -20.00
N HIS A 274 -0.98 0.99 -21.15
CA HIS A 274 -1.76 0.08 -21.99
C HIS A 274 -1.60 -1.42 -21.65
N ARG A 275 -0.77 -1.81 -20.67
CA ARG A 275 -0.62 -3.21 -20.26
C ARG A 275 -1.12 -3.41 -18.84
N ALA A 276 -2.23 -4.14 -18.72
CA ALA A 276 -2.81 -4.54 -17.45
C ALA A 276 -1.80 -5.37 -16.62
N PRO A 277 -1.79 -5.24 -15.28
CA PRO A 277 -0.90 -6.01 -14.43
C PRO A 277 -1.27 -7.50 -14.44
N PRO A 278 -0.30 -8.43 -14.46
CA PRO A 278 -0.54 -9.80 -14.04
C PRO A 278 -0.73 -9.81 -12.51
N GLN A 279 -1.97 -10.00 -12.06
CA GLN A 279 -2.29 -10.16 -10.65
C GLN A 279 -1.88 -11.55 -10.16
N ALA A 280 -0.85 -11.62 -9.30
CA ALA A 280 -0.54 -12.82 -8.52
C ALA A 280 -1.29 -12.78 -7.17
N LEU A 281 -2.31 -13.64 -7.11
CA LEU A 281 -2.93 -14.36 -5.98
C LEU A 281 -2.95 -13.75 -4.55
N ALA A 282 -4.17 -13.74 -4.01
CA ALA A 282 -4.55 -13.99 -2.61
C ALA A 282 -3.94 -13.09 -1.51
N ALA A 283 -4.46 -11.86 -1.40
CA ALA A 283 -4.54 -11.20 -0.09
C ALA A 283 -5.87 -11.59 0.57
N ALA A 284 -5.82 -12.52 1.52
CA ALA A 284 -6.92 -12.71 2.46
C ALA A 284 -7.14 -11.37 3.19
N ARG A 285 -8.22 -10.69 2.82
CA ARG A 285 -8.67 -9.40 3.36
C ARG A 285 -9.03 -9.55 4.85
N CYS A 286 -8.05 -9.40 5.75
CA CYS A 286 -8.32 -9.20 7.17
C CYS A 286 -8.73 -7.73 7.38
N ARG A 287 -10.01 -7.42 7.11
CA ARG A 287 -10.58 -6.06 7.14
C ARG A 287 -10.73 -5.43 8.52
N ARG A 288 -10.13 -5.94 9.60
CA ARG A 288 -10.43 -5.38 10.94
C ARG A 288 -9.28 -4.86 11.79
N TYR A 289 -8.07 -5.39 11.78
CA TYR A 289 -6.95 -4.74 12.48
C TYR A 289 -5.61 -5.28 11.98
N ALA A 290 -4.62 -4.39 11.83
CA ALA A 290 -3.21 -4.77 11.96
C ALA A 290 -2.38 -3.50 12.25
N ALA A 291 -1.42 -3.62 13.18
CA ALA A 291 -0.29 -2.72 13.31
C ALA A 291 0.97 -3.53 12.94
N LEU A 292 1.99 -2.80 12.47
CA LEU A 292 3.36 -3.22 12.08
C LEU A 292 3.57 -3.71 10.62
N LEU A 293 4.25 -2.82 9.87
CA LEU A 293 5.11 -2.99 8.69
C LEU A 293 4.50 -3.47 7.36
N PRO A 294 4.49 -2.61 6.32
CA PRO A 294 4.29 -3.02 4.94
C PRO A 294 5.61 -3.04 4.17
N VAL A 295 6.35 -4.15 4.22
CA VAL A 295 7.33 -4.46 3.16
C VAL A 295 7.30 -5.97 2.92
N ARG A 296 6.33 -6.46 2.14
CA ARG A 296 6.19 -7.90 1.83
C ARG A 296 6.29 -8.29 0.36
N ARG A 297 6.65 -7.38 -0.55
CA ARG A 297 6.88 -7.76 -1.96
C ARG A 297 8.11 -7.09 -2.56
N LEU A 298 9.27 -7.69 -2.29
CA LEU A 298 10.50 -7.53 -3.09
C LEU A 298 11.17 -8.88 -3.42
N HIS A 299 10.56 -10.00 -3.01
CA HIS A 299 11.24 -11.31 -2.99
C HIS A 299 11.04 -12.18 -4.25
N ALA A 300 10.61 -11.60 -5.37
CA ALA A 300 10.34 -12.37 -6.60
C ALA A 300 11.35 -12.11 -7.73
N LEU A 301 12.42 -11.33 -7.52
CA LEU A 301 13.41 -11.01 -8.55
C LEU A 301 14.88 -10.99 -8.05
N LEU A 302 15.17 -11.66 -6.94
CA LEU A 302 16.53 -12.02 -6.53
C LEU A 302 16.61 -13.54 -6.41
#